data_AF-A0A833JEA9-F1
#
_entry.id   AF-A0A833JEA9-F1
#
_cell.length_a   1.000
_cell.length_b   1.000
_cell.length_c   1.000
_cell.angle_alpha   90.00
_cell.angle_beta   90.00
_cell.angle_gamma   90.00
#
_symmetry.space_group_name_H-M   'P 1'
#
loop_
_entity.id
_entity.type
_entity.pdbx_description
1 polymer ?
#
loop_
_entity_poly.entity_id
_entity_poly.type
_entity_poly.pdbx_seq_one_letter_code
_entity_poly.pdbx_strand_id
1 'polypeptide(L)'
;MYLNANFRLSGWLFPDGKWFECAPWEHLKAAKELPFVVEKAQNCEVLRSLWQHEDEELLRAELAKIGMIKVCYYLVDADHLNNLQLFKLQELFALSALDEDIEFIGRIKIKIQVRIFLKIKDPERLNKLFS
;
A
#
# COMPACT_ATOMS: atom_id res chain seq x y z
N MET A 1 24.42 -8.51 -10.74
CA MET A 1 23.08 -8.69 -10.18
C MET A 1 22.17 -7.75 -10.95
N TYR A 2 21.48 -8.28 -11.95
CA TYR A 2 20.56 -7.48 -12.77
C TYR A 2 19.31 -7.25 -11.93
N LEU A 3 19.22 -6.10 -11.27
CA LEU A 3 17.93 -5.56 -10.85
C LEU A 3 17.05 -5.54 -12.10
N ASN A 4 15.97 -6.32 -12.10
CA ASN A 4 15.00 -6.33 -13.19
C ASN A 4 14.49 -4.90 -13.36
N ALA A 5 15.03 -4.17 -14.35
CA ALA A 5 14.77 -2.75 -14.57
C ALA A 5 13.29 -2.44 -14.88
N ASN A 6 12.47 -3.49 -15.05
CA ASN A 6 11.08 -3.46 -15.43
C ASN A 6 10.11 -3.72 -14.26
N PHE A 7 10.58 -4.08 -13.07
CA PHE A 7 9.68 -4.29 -11.93
C PHE A 7 9.47 -2.98 -11.17
N ARG A 8 8.40 -2.26 -11.53
CA ARG A 8 8.03 -0.97 -10.93
C ARG A 8 6.59 -1.01 -10.42
N LEU A 9 6.33 -1.84 -9.41
CA LEU A 9 5.06 -1.79 -8.70
C LEU A 9 4.87 -0.39 -8.12
N SER A 10 3.79 0.30 -8.46
CA SER A 10 3.48 1.60 -7.89
C SER A 10 1.98 1.82 -7.98
N GLY A 11 1.32 2.14 -6.86
CA GLY A 11 -0.13 2.17 -6.83
C GLY A 11 -0.76 2.07 -5.45
N TRP A 12 -2.07 1.94 -5.47
CA TRP A 12 -2.92 1.81 -4.30
C TRP A 12 -3.62 0.46 -4.30
N LEU A 13 -3.63 -0.16 -3.12
CA LEU A 13 -4.37 -1.37 -2.85
C LEU A 13 -5.54 -1.05 -1.90
N PHE A 14 -6.73 -1.42 -2.33
CA PHE A 14 -7.98 -1.07 -1.66
C PHE A 14 -8.33 -2.12 -0.60
N PRO A 15 -9.23 -1.80 0.35
CA PRO A 15 -9.71 -2.76 1.35
C PRO A 15 -10.33 -4.02 0.74
N ASP A 16 -10.92 -3.92 -0.46
CA ASP A 16 -11.52 -5.06 -1.17
C ASP A 16 -10.51 -5.87 -2.00
N GLY A 17 -9.22 -5.53 -1.94
CA GLY A 17 -8.16 -6.20 -2.69
C GLY A 17 -8.00 -5.71 -4.14
N LYS A 18 -8.76 -4.69 -4.58
CA LYS A 18 -8.54 -4.09 -5.90
C LYS A 18 -7.23 -3.32 -5.95
N TRP A 19 -6.50 -3.48 -7.05
CA TRP A 19 -5.26 -2.78 -7.32
C TRP A 19 -5.50 -1.64 -8.30
N PHE A 20 -4.95 -0.47 -7.98
CA PHE A 20 -4.91 0.68 -8.87
C PHE A 20 -3.46 1.09 -9.10
N GLU A 21 -2.98 0.94 -10.32
CA GLU A 21 -1.63 1.33 -10.70
C GLU A 21 -1.54 2.84 -10.93
N CYS A 22 -0.47 3.46 -10.44
CA CYS A 22 -0.16 4.86 -10.74
C CYS A 22 1.35 5.12 -10.64
N ALA A 23 1.83 6.19 -11.25
CA ALA A 23 3.23 6.55 -11.16
C ALA A 23 3.64 6.91 -9.71
N PRO A 24 4.89 6.65 -9.31
CA PRO A 24 5.36 6.92 -7.93
C PRO A 24 5.15 8.36 -7.46
N TRP A 25 5.27 9.33 -8.37
CA TRP A 25 5.08 10.75 -8.11
C TRP A 25 3.61 11.20 -8.21
N GLU A 26 2.68 10.32 -8.59
CA GLU A 26 1.27 10.65 -8.77
C GLU A 26 0.34 10.04 -7.71
N HIS A 27 0.86 9.29 -6.73
CA HIS A 27 0.05 8.56 -5.75
C HIS A 27 -1.10 9.39 -5.15
N LEU A 28 -0.84 10.60 -4.68
CA LEU A 28 -1.88 11.40 -4.02
C LEU A 28 -2.84 12.05 -5.01
N LYS A 29 -2.35 12.49 -6.17
CA LYS A 29 -3.21 12.97 -7.25
C LYS A 29 -4.16 11.86 -7.70
N ALA A 30 -3.62 10.67 -7.98
CA ALA A 30 -4.38 9.48 -8.32
C ALA A 30 -5.42 9.15 -7.25
N ALA A 31 -5.04 9.17 -5.96
CA ALA A 31 -5.95 8.88 -4.86
C ALA A 31 -7.17 9.80 -4.82
N LYS A 32 -6.98 11.09 -5.11
CA LYS A 32 -8.06 12.10 -5.14
C LYS A 32 -9.06 11.89 -6.28
N GLU A 33 -8.67 11.16 -7.31
CA GLU A 33 -9.52 10.86 -8.49
C GLU A 33 -10.26 9.51 -8.35
N LEU A 34 -9.93 8.70 -7.34
CA LEU A 34 -10.53 7.39 -7.14
C LEU A 34 -11.98 7.50 -6.63
N PRO A 35 -12.98 6.89 -7.30
CA PRO A 35 -14.39 6.99 -6.90
C PRO A 35 -14.65 6.61 -5.45
N PHE A 36 -14.00 5.56 -4.95
CA PHE A 36 -14.08 5.12 -3.55
C PHE A 36 -13.66 6.21 -2.56
N VAL A 37 -12.56 6.91 -2.86
CA VAL A 37 -12.02 7.94 -1.97
C VAL A 37 -12.87 9.19 -2.03
N VAL A 38 -13.35 9.55 -3.22
CA VAL A 38 -14.29 10.67 -3.41
C VAL A 38 -15.57 10.43 -2.60
N GLU A 39 -16.16 9.24 -2.67
CA GLU A 39 -17.35 8.87 -1.89
C GLU A 39 -17.06 8.91 -0.37
N LYS A 40 -15.89 8.43 0.07
CA LYS A 40 -15.50 8.51 1.49
C LYS A 40 -15.27 9.94 1.95
N ALA A 41 -14.68 10.81 1.12
CA ALA A 41 -14.49 12.23 1.43
C ALA A 41 -15.80 13.01 1.46
N GLN A 42 -16.85 12.53 0.77
CA GLN A 42 -18.19 13.09 0.92
C GLN A 42 -18.79 12.85 2.31
N ASN A 43 -18.34 11.80 3.01
CA ASN A 43 -18.85 11.40 4.32
C ASN A 43 -17.86 11.67 5.47
N CYS A 44 -16.64 12.12 5.19
CA CYS A 44 -15.60 12.40 6.17
C CYS A 44 -15.05 13.83 5.98
N GLU A 45 -15.40 14.72 6.91
CA GLU A 45 -14.99 16.13 6.86
C GLU A 45 -13.47 16.31 6.97
N VAL A 46 -12.82 15.49 7.81
CA VAL A 46 -11.35 15.48 7.97
C VAL A 46 -10.68 15.16 6.63
N LEU A 47 -11.07 14.06 5.99
CA LEU A 47 -10.49 13.64 4.72
C LEU A 47 -10.71 14.72 3.64
N ARG A 48 -11.88 15.35 3.60
CA ARG A 48 -12.18 16.46 2.68
C ARG A 48 -11.33 17.70 2.94
N SER A 49 -11.11 18.05 4.22
CA SER A 49 -10.30 19.21 4.59
C SER A 49 -8.84 19.09 4.13
N LEU A 50 -8.33 17.87 3.98
CA LEU A 50 -6.96 17.58 3.58
C LEU A 50 -6.74 17.55 2.06
N TRP A 51 -7.79 17.73 1.25
CA TRP A 51 -7.70 17.59 -0.21
C TRP A 51 -6.81 18.66 -0.88
N GLN A 52 -6.73 19.84 -0.27
CA GLN A 52 -5.91 20.97 -0.73
C GLN A 52 -4.84 21.36 0.30
N HIS A 53 -4.57 20.51 1.28
CA HIS A 53 -3.60 20.80 2.33
C HIS A 53 -2.17 20.71 1.77
N GLU A 54 -1.28 21.60 2.24
CA GLU A 54 0.12 21.67 1.80
C GLU A 54 0.92 20.45 2.25
N ASP A 55 0.61 19.94 3.45
CA ASP A 55 1.15 18.67 3.96
C ASP A 55 0.36 17.48 3.43
N GLU A 56 0.91 16.88 2.37
CA GLU A 56 0.41 15.71 1.68
C GLU A 56 0.48 14.41 2.50
N GLU A 57 1.33 14.36 3.53
CA GLU A 57 1.45 13.20 4.43
C GLU A 57 0.23 13.04 5.33
N LEU A 58 -0.45 14.13 5.67
CA LEU A 58 -1.71 14.09 6.42
C LEU A 58 -2.80 13.37 5.62
N LEU A 59 -2.92 13.68 4.33
CA LEU A 59 -3.88 13.01 3.47
C LEU A 59 -3.54 11.51 3.36
N ARG A 60 -2.27 11.17 3.17
CA ARG A 60 -1.81 9.77 3.16
C ARG A 60 -2.23 9.02 4.43
N ALA A 61 -2.04 9.63 5.60
CA ALA A 61 -2.42 9.03 6.87
C ALA A 61 -3.93 8.78 6.98
N GLU A 62 -4.77 9.71 6.49
CA GLU A 62 -6.23 9.49 6.46
C GLU A 62 -6.63 8.40 5.45
N LEU A 63 -5.93 8.29 4.31
CA LEU A 63 -6.13 7.20 3.36
C LEU A 63 -5.80 5.84 3.98
N ALA A 64 -4.74 5.76 4.79
CA ALA A 64 -4.39 4.54 5.54
C ALA A 64 -5.49 4.15 6.55
N LYS A 65 -6.10 5.12 7.23
CA LYS A 65 -7.21 4.89 8.18
C LYS A 65 -8.47 4.30 7.53
N ILE A 66 -8.73 4.61 6.25
CA ILE A 66 -9.81 3.99 5.49
C ILE A 66 -9.42 2.64 4.86
N GLY A 67 -8.24 2.12 5.21
CA GLY A 67 -7.74 0.81 4.82
C GLY A 67 -7.06 0.77 3.46
N MET A 68 -6.70 1.92 2.88
CA MET A 68 -5.90 1.96 1.66
C MET A 68 -4.43 1.72 1.97
N ILE A 69 -3.76 1.00 1.08
CA ILE A 69 -2.35 0.68 1.19
C ILE A 69 -1.62 1.28 0.01
N LYS A 70 -0.61 2.09 0.28
CA LYS A 70 0.28 2.64 -0.74
C LYS A 70 1.40 1.64 -0.98
N VAL A 71 1.63 1.29 -2.25
CA VAL A 71 2.73 0.42 -2.64
C VAL A 71 3.61 1.19 -3.60
N CYS A 72 4.90 1.31 -3.28
CA CYS A 72 5.88 2.00 -4.09
C CYS A 72 7.16 1.16 -4.17
N TYR A 73 7.36 0.51 -5.30
CA TYR A 73 8.42 -0.47 -5.55
C TYR A 73 8.39 -1.59 -4.51
N TYR A 74 9.39 -1.63 -3.64
CA TYR A 74 9.54 -2.58 -2.54
C TYR A 74 8.94 -2.08 -1.24
N LEU A 75 8.36 -0.88 -1.22
CA LEU A 75 7.85 -0.23 -0.04
C LEU A 75 6.33 -0.41 0.02
N VAL A 76 5.84 -1.05 1.08
CA VAL A 76 4.43 -1.21 1.40
C VAL A 76 4.10 -0.35 2.62
N ASP A 77 3.31 0.68 2.41
CA ASP A 77 2.87 1.60 3.45
C ASP A 77 1.42 1.24 3.82
N ALA A 78 1.30 0.50 4.93
CA ALA A 78 0.06 -0.08 5.43
C ALA A 78 0.03 -0.06 6.96
N ASP A 79 -1.09 0.41 7.54
CA ASP A 79 -1.35 0.32 8.98
C ASP A 79 -1.89 -1.06 9.38
N HIS A 80 -2.62 -1.71 8.49
CA HIS A 80 -3.19 -3.03 8.68
C HIS A 80 -3.39 -3.71 7.33
N LEU A 81 -3.29 -5.05 7.33
CA LEU A 81 -3.55 -5.89 6.16
C LEU A 81 -4.70 -6.84 6.43
N ASN A 82 -5.62 -6.94 5.47
CA ASN A 82 -6.61 -8.01 5.43
C ASN A 82 -6.20 -9.13 4.46
N ASN A 83 -7.00 -10.21 4.41
CA ASN A 83 -6.71 -11.38 3.58
C ASN A 83 -6.66 -11.04 2.08
N LEU A 84 -7.62 -10.26 1.59
CA LEU A 84 -7.71 -9.91 0.17
C LEU A 84 -6.50 -9.08 -0.26
N GLN A 85 -6.10 -8.13 0.60
CA GLN A 85 -4.92 -7.31 0.37
C GLN A 85 -3.63 -8.13 0.42
N LEU A 86 -3.48 -9.04 1.38
CA LEU A 86 -2.32 -9.94 1.43
C LEU A 86 -2.21 -10.77 0.16
N PHE A 87 -3.30 -11.40 -0.28
CA PHE A 87 -3.28 -12.20 -1.51
C PHE A 87 -2.92 -11.35 -2.73
N LYS A 88 -3.48 -10.14 -2.84
CA LYS A 88 -3.15 -9.27 -3.96
C LYS A 88 -1.69 -8.82 -3.94
N LEU A 89 -1.15 -8.42 -2.79
CA LEU A 89 0.27 -8.08 -2.67
C LEU A 89 1.15 -9.28 -3.05
N GLN A 90 0.81 -10.48 -2.60
CA GLN A 90 1.57 -11.68 -2.98
C GLN A 90 1.54 -11.96 -4.48
N GLU A 91 0.39 -11.76 -5.12
CA GLU A 91 0.27 -11.84 -6.59
C GLU A 91 1.18 -10.82 -7.27
N LEU A 92 1.16 -9.56 -6.79
CA LEU A 92 1.97 -8.48 -7.34
C LEU A 92 3.48 -8.76 -7.18
N PHE A 93 3.91 -9.24 -6.01
CA PHE A 93 5.32 -9.55 -5.70
C PHE A 93 5.78 -10.93 -6.18
N ALA A 94 4.90 -11.77 -6.76
CA ALA A 94 5.29 -13.08 -7.27
C ALA A 94 6.29 -13.01 -8.44
N LEU A 95 6.35 -11.86 -9.13
CA LEU A 95 7.27 -11.61 -10.25
C LEU A 95 8.59 -10.95 -9.81
N SER A 96 8.73 -10.60 -8.53
CA SER A 96 9.97 -10.02 -7.96
C SER A 96 11.00 -11.11 -7.64
N ALA A 97 12.28 -10.73 -7.59
CA ALA A 97 13.34 -11.66 -7.24
C ALA A 97 13.21 -12.08 -5.76
N LEU A 98 13.36 -13.38 -5.49
CA LEU A 98 13.11 -13.98 -4.17
C LEU A 98 14.06 -13.49 -3.07
N ASP A 99 15.20 -12.94 -3.47
CA ASP A 99 16.28 -12.37 -2.69
C ASP A 99 16.13 -10.86 -2.43
N GLU A 100 15.11 -10.20 -3.01
CA GLU A 100 14.79 -8.81 -2.70
C GLU A 100 14.05 -8.70 -1.35
N ASP A 101 14.25 -7.58 -0.67
CA ASP A 101 13.55 -7.23 0.57
C ASP A 101 12.39 -6.30 0.25
N ILE A 102 11.24 -6.59 0.85
CA ILE A 102 10.07 -5.72 0.89
C ILE A 102 10.10 -5.00 2.23
N GLU A 103 9.95 -3.68 2.20
CA GLU A 103 9.90 -2.82 3.37
C GLU A 103 8.45 -2.42 3.69
N PHE A 104 7.94 -2.84 4.83
CA PHE A 104 6.67 -2.37 5.39
C PHE A 104 6.95 -1.16 6.27
N ILE A 105 6.30 -0.01 6.01
CA ILE A 105 6.57 1.23 6.77
C ILE A 105 5.60 1.42 7.94
N GLY A 106 4.30 1.17 7.78
CA GLY A 106 3.25 1.13 8.82
C GLY A 106 3.51 1.95 10.10
N ARG A 107 3.23 1.34 11.27
CA ARG A 107 3.62 1.88 12.59
C ARG A 107 5.07 1.59 12.93
N ILE A 108 5.58 0.45 12.47
CA ILE A 108 6.95 -0.01 12.66
C ILE A 108 7.49 -0.39 11.28
N LYS A 109 8.73 0.04 11.02
CA LYS A 109 9.46 -0.32 9.81
C LYS A 109 9.96 -1.76 9.89
N ILE A 110 9.52 -2.61 8.98
CA ILE A 110 9.91 -4.03 8.90
C ILE A 110 10.41 -4.37 7.51
N LYS A 111 11.49 -5.13 7.43
CA LYS A 111 11.99 -5.68 6.17
C LYS A 111 11.78 -7.20 6.13
N ILE A 112 11.19 -7.69 5.05
CA ILE A 112 10.90 -9.10 4.85
C ILE A 112 11.33 -9.49 3.45
N GLN A 113 12.11 -10.57 3.33
CA GLN A 113 12.46 -11.13 2.03
C GLN A 113 11.20 -11.57 1.27
N VAL A 114 11.14 -11.30 -0.03
CA VAL A 114 10.01 -11.66 -0.92
C VAL A 114 9.63 -13.14 -0.75
N ARG A 115 10.61 -14.06 -0.73
CA ARG A 115 10.35 -15.49 -0.53
C ARG A 115 9.66 -15.84 0.78
N ILE A 116 9.88 -15.08 1.84
CA ILE A 116 9.24 -15.27 3.15
C ILE A 116 7.83 -14.68 3.06
N PHE A 117 7.71 -13.46 2.51
CA PHE A 117 6.43 -12.79 2.32
C PHE A 117 5.43 -13.66 1.54
N LEU A 118 5.83 -14.30 0.43
CA LEU A 118 4.99 -15.18 -0.38
C LEU A 118 4.51 -16.46 0.35
N LYS A 119 5.20 -16.85 1.44
CA LYS A 119 4.85 -18.02 2.26
C LYS A 119 3.84 -17.70 3.37
N ILE A 120 3.62 -16.43 3.69
CA ILE A 120 2.65 -16.03 4.71
C ILE A 120 1.24 -16.27 4.17
N LYS A 121 0.38 -17.00 4.88
CA LYS A 121 -1.00 -17.26 4.43
C LYS A 121 -2.06 -16.57 5.28
N ASP A 122 -1.63 -15.98 6.38
CA ASP A 122 -2.48 -15.34 7.37
C ASP A 122 -1.99 -13.89 7.56
N PRO A 123 -2.81 -12.89 7.21
CA PRO A 123 -2.47 -11.50 7.41
C PRO A 123 -2.34 -11.15 8.89
N GLU A 124 -3.09 -11.77 9.81
CA GLU A 124 -2.97 -11.49 11.25
C GLU A 124 -1.55 -11.79 11.74
N ARG A 125 -0.95 -12.88 11.25
CA ARG A 125 0.43 -13.22 11.56
C ARG A 125 1.39 -12.13 11.08
N LEU A 126 1.18 -11.57 9.89
CA LEU A 126 2.02 -10.48 9.38
C LEU A 126 1.79 -9.19 10.19
N ASN A 127 0.54 -8.83 10.46
CA ASN A 127 0.15 -7.68 11.30
C ASN A 127 0.83 -7.72 12.68
N LYS A 128 0.85 -8.89 13.33
CA LYS A 128 1.55 -9.10 14.61
C LYS A 128 3.05 -8.87 14.53
N LEU A 129 3.66 -9.04 13.36
CA LEU A 129 5.09 -8.77 13.20
C LEU A 129 5.36 -7.26 13.19
N PHE A 130 4.47 -6.44 12.61
CA PHE A 130 4.67 -4.98 12.44
C PHE A 130 3.87 -4.07 13.38
N SER A 131 3.12 -4.65 14.32
CA SER A 131 2.43 -3.95 15.43
C SER A 131 3.31 -3.83 16.65
#